data_AF-A0AAV3U7E3-F1
#
_entry.id   AF-A0AAV3U7E3-F1
#
_cell.length_a   1.000
_cell.length_b   1.000
_cell.length_c   1.000
_cell.angle_alpha   90.00
_cell.angle_beta   90.00
_cell.angle_gamma   90.00
#
_symmetry.space_group_name_H-M   'P 1'
#
loop_
_entity.id
_entity.type
_entity.pdbx_description
1 polymer ?
#
loop_
_entity_poly.entity_id
_entity_poly.type
_entity_poly.pdbx_seq_one_letter_code
_entity_poly.pdbx_strand_id
1 'polypeptide(L)'
;MTMQDLLLSAIDARILGVLMEKQLTTPDQYPLTLNSLVTACNQKTSREPVSSYSSGEVGSSLNELRNNKLVEVEYGSRAERYHQKLSRVLGLDKRKQAILTIMLLRGPQTAGDLLTRSQRMAEFDGIADMEELLETLCNKSQPMIMRIAKRAGQRDDRYMHLLCGEIDLSSLPEPSASAAGSATASNAELVKRVEVLERKLALVMAQLDLQEDSSEEE
;
A
#
# COMPACT_ATOMS: atom_id res chain seq x y z
N MET A 1 6.85 4.08 -21.07
CA MET A 1 6.66 4.50 -19.67
C MET A 1 7.86 3.96 -18.93
N THR A 2 8.83 4.83 -18.68
CA THR A 2 10.00 4.51 -17.86
C THR A 2 9.57 4.46 -16.39
N MET A 3 10.23 3.65 -15.57
CA MET A 3 9.87 3.50 -14.15
C MET A 3 9.82 4.84 -13.38
N GLN A 4 10.62 5.82 -13.84
CA GLN A 4 10.70 7.18 -13.27
C GLN A 4 9.42 8.02 -13.43
N ASP A 5 8.47 7.62 -14.27
CA ASP A 5 7.20 8.35 -14.46
C ASP A 5 6.02 7.71 -13.69
N LEU A 6 6.25 6.58 -13.02
CA LEU A 6 5.19 5.83 -12.34
C LEU A 6 5.18 6.14 -10.83
N LEU A 7 4.57 7.27 -10.47
CA LEU A 7 4.38 7.67 -9.08
C LEU A 7 2.92 7.39 -8.66
N LEU A 8 2.71 6.28 -7.93
CA LEU A 8 1.39 5.86 -7.48
C LEU A 8 0.99 6.59 -6.20
N SER A 9 -0.27 7.00 -6.11
CA SER A 9 -0.85 7.39 -4.83
C SER A 9 -1.05 6.17 -3.91
N ALA A 10 -1.32 6.41 -2.63
CA ALA A 10 -1.58 5.32 -1.68
C ALA A 10 -2.81 4.47 -2.06
N ILE A 11 -3.86 5.09 -2.61
CA ILE A 11 -5.06 4.39 -3.05
C ILE A 11 -4.80 3.59 -4.34
N ASP A 12 -4.02 4.14 -5.28
CA ASP A 12 -3.62 3.43 -6.50
C ASP A 12 -2.81 2.18 -6.18
N ALA A 13 -1.82 2.33 -5.29
CA ALA A 13 -0.99 1.23 -4.80
C ALA A 13 -1.84 0.16 -4.11
N ARG A 14 -2.82 0.58 -3.30
CA ARG A 14 -3.79 -0.34 -2.68
C ARG A 14 -4.58 -1.12 -3.72
N ILE A 15 -5.18 -0.44 -4.69
CA ILE A 15 -6.02 -1.07 -5.72
C ILE A 15 -5.21 -2.05 -6.56
N LEU A 16 -4.02 -1.64 -7.03
CA LEU A 16 -3.13 -2.50 -7.81
C LEU A 16 -2.67 -3.71 -6.99
N GLY A 17 -2.28 -3.51 -5.73
CA GLY A 17 -1.94 -4.59 -4.81
C GLY A 17 -3.10 -5.58 -4.62
N VAL A 18 -4.33 -5.10 -4.45
CA VAL A 18 -5.51 -5.96 -4.31
C VAL A 18 -5.77 -6.77 -5.58
N LEU A 19 -5.72 -6.13 -6.74
CA LEU A 19 -5.94 -6.81 -8.02
C LEU A 19 -4.85 -7.87 -8.27
N MET A 20 -3.59 -7.57 -7.97
CA MET A 20 -2.48 -8.53 -8.07
C MET A 20 -2.64 -9.68 -7.07
N GLU A 21 -3.10 -9.40 -5.85
CA GLU A 21 -3.37 -10.42 -4.82
C GLU A 21 -4.47 -11.37 -5.29
N LYS A 22 -5.62 -10.84 -5.73
CA LYS A 22 -6.76 -11.66 -6.13
C LYS A 22 -6.52 -12.41 -7.44
N GLN A 23 -5.71 -11.86 -8.34
CA GLN A 23 -5.29 -12.58 -9.54
C GLN A 23 -4.50 -13.86 -9.20
N LEU A 24 -3.65 -13.82 -8.17
CA LEU A 24 -2.83 -14.98 -7.78
C LEU A 24 -3.57 -15.93 -6.83
N THR A 25 -4.38 -15.41 -5.91
CA THR A 25 -4.97 -16.21 -4.82
C THR A 25 -6.40 -16.68 -5.08
N THR A 26 -7.15 -15.97 -5.92
CA THR A 26 -8.57 -16.25 -6.19
C THR A 26 -8.89 -16.06 -7.68
N PRO A 27 -8.29 -16.86 -8.57
CA PRO A 27 -8.46 -16.70 -10.02
C PRO A 27 -9.92 -16.82 -10.46
N ASP A 28 -10.73 -17.63 -9.78
CA ASP A 28 -12.16 -17.81 -10.10
C ASP A 28 -13.00 -16.55 -9.86
N GLN A 29 -12.54 -15.66 -8.98
CA GLN A 29 -13.22 -14.39 -8.68
C GLN A 29 -12.65 -13.23 -9.50
N TYR A 30 -11.53 -13.44 -10.17
CA TYR A 30 -10.84 -12.43 -10.96
C TYR A 30 -11.30 -12.50 -12.43
N PRO A 31 -11.50 -11.36 -13.12
CA PRO A 31 -11.33 -9.96 -12.70
C PRO A 31 -12.43 -9.45 -11.74
N LEU A 32 -12.07 -8.46 -10.91
CA LEU A 32 -12.95 -7.95 -9.84
C LEU A 32 -13.91 -6.87 -10.33
N THR A 33 -15.11 -6.83 -9.75
CA THR A 33 -16.02 -5.67 -9.88
C THR A 33 -15.60 -4.54 -8.93
N LEU A 34 -16.12 -3.32 -9.13
CA LEU A 34 -15.89 -2.18 -8.22
C LEU A 34 -16.23 -2.54 -6.76
N ASN A 35 -17.38 -3.17 -6.52
CA ASN A 35 -17.82 -3.54 -5.16
C ASN A 35 -16.88 -4.55 -4.50
N SER A 36 -16.46 -5.57 -5.25
CA SER A 36 -15.49 -6.56 -4.78
C SER A 36 -14.15 -5.91 -4.46
N LEU A 37 -13.72 -4.95 -5.27
CA LEU A 37 -12.47 -4.22 -5.08
C LEU A 37 -12.50 -3.32 -3.85
N VAL A 38 -13.58 -2.56 -3.63
CA VAL A 38 -13.78 -1.74 -2.42
C VAL A 38 -13.71 -2.61 -1.16
N THR A 39 -14.42 -3.75 -1.17
CA THR A 39 -14.40 -4.70 -0.05
C THR A 39 -13.00 -5.24 0.20
N ALA A 40 -12.26 -5.58 -0.87
CA ALA A 40 -10.91 -6.11 -0.77
C ALA A 40 -9.86 -5.06 -0.37
N CYS A 41 -10.04 -3.79 -0.74
CA CYS A 41 -9.17 -2.69 -0.30
C CYS A 41 -9.28 -2.44 1.21
N ASN A 42 -10.51 -2.56 1.75
CA ASN A 42 -10.85 -2.27 3.14
C ASN A 42 -10.83 -3.51 4.06
N GLN A 43 -10.17 -4.60 3.64
CA GLN A 43 -10.03 -5.79 4.49
C GLN A 43 -9.26 -5.45 5.77
N LYS A 44 -9.74 -5.97 6.91
CA LYS A 44 -9.06 -5.81 8.21
C LYS A 44 -7.77 -6.62 8.31
N THR A 45 -7.66 -7.67 7.51
CA THR A 45 -6.48 -8.54 7.46
C THR A 45 -5.71 -8.28 6.19
N SER A 46 -4.40 -8.49 6.24
CA SER A 46 -3.52 -8.31 5.10
C SER A 46 -3.44 -6.90 4.52
N ARG A 47 -3.82 -5.88 5.28
CA ARG A 47 -3.71 -4.46 4.93
C ARG A 47 -3.02 -3.71 6.04
N GLU A 48 -1.93 -3.04 5.72
CA GLU A 48 -1.22 -2.16 6.65
C GLU A 48 -0.89 -0.86 5.88
N PRO A 49 -1.55 0.28 6.20
CA PRO A 49 -2.64 0.46 7.17
C PRO A 49 -3.99 -0.10 6.68
N VAL A 50 -4.88 -0.42 7.62
CA VAL A 50 -6.29 -0.70 7.33
C VAL A 50 -6.94 0.58 6.82
N SER A 51 -7.69 0.49 5.72
CA SER A 51 -8.36 1.63 5.06
C SER A 51 -9.87 1.51 5.15
N SER A 52 -10.56 2.62 4.84
CA SER A 52 -12.01 2.69 4.68
C SER A 52 -12.39 3.54 3.47
N TYR A 53 -11.87 3.18 2.30
CA TYR A 53 -12.16 3.89 1.04
C TYR A 53 -13.61 3.70 0.61
N SER A 54 -14.24 4.77 0.14
CA SER A 54 -15.55 4.75 -0.50
C SER A 54 -15.51 4.21 -1.92
N SER A 55 -16.67 3.86 -2.48
CA SER A 55 -16.77 3.46 -3.89
C SER A 55 -16.40 4.59 -4.85
N GLY A 56 -16.67 5.85 -4.48
CA GLY A 56 -16.30 7.02 -5.27
C GLY A 56 -14.80 7.22 -5.36
N GLU A 57 -14.09 7.13 -4.24
CA GLU A 57 -12.62 7.24 -4.20
C GLU A 57 -11.95 6.13 -5.03
N VAL A 58 -12.38 4.87 -4.84
CA VAL A 58 -11.86 3.73 -5.62
C VAL A 58 -12.19 3.87 -7.10
N GLY A 59 -13.40 4.33 -7.44
CA GLY A 59 -13.81 4.57 -8.82
C GLY A 59 -13.00 5.67 -9.51
N SER A 60 -12.72 6.77 -8.81
CA SER A 60 -11.88 7.85 -9.34
C SER A 60 -10.46 7.37 -9.63
N SER A 61 -9.84 6.70 -8.66
CA SER A 61 -8.49 6.14 -8.81
C SER A 61 -8.43 5.07 -9.91
N LEU A 62 -9.44 4.22 -10.08
CA LEU A 62 -9.51 3.29 -11.21
C LEU A 62 -9.52 3.99 -12.58
N ASN A 63 -10.21 5.12 -12.70
CA ASN A 63 -10.20 5.90 -13.94
C ASN A 63 -8.80 6.45 -14.25
N GLU A 64 -8.08 6.94 -13.24
CA GLU A 64 -6.70 7.40 -13.38
C GLU A 64 -5.76 6.25 -13.76
N LEU A 65 -5.86 5.11 -13.06
CA LEU A 65 -5.11 3.89 -13.37
C LEU A 65 -5.38 3.37 -14.79
N ARG A 66 -6.62 3.49 -15.28
CA ARG A 66 -6.99 3.15 -16.66
C ARG A 66 -6.34 4.10 -17.66
N ASN A 67 -6.39 5.41 -17.39
CA ASN A 67 -5.75 6.42 -18.24
C ASN A 67 -4.23 6.18 -18.34
N ASN A 68 -3.62 5.75 -17.23
CA ASN A 68 -2.21 5.37 -17.15
C ASN A 68 -1.91 3.96 -17.71
N LYS A 69 -2.92 3.25 -18.24
CA LYS A 69 -2.82 1.89 -18.81
C LYS A 69 -2.33 0.82 -17.82
N LEU A 70 -2.52 1.07 -16.53
CA LEU A 70 -2.17 0.14 -15.44
C LEU A 70 -3.34 -0.78 -15.08
N VAL A 71 -4.57 -0.38 -15.44
CA VAL A 71 -5.79 -1.18 -15.30
C VAL A 71 -6.50 -1.27 -16.65
N GLU A 72 -7.10 -2.41 -16.93
CA GLU A 72 -7.97 -2.65 -18.08
C GLU A 72 -9.38 -2.98 -17.60
N VAL A 73 -10.39 -2.48 -18.33
CA VAL A 73 -11.80 -2.71 -18.00
C VAL A 73 -12.40 -3.66 -19.01
N GLU A 74 -13.01 -4.71 -18.50
CA GLU A 74 -13.86 -5.62 -19.26
C GLU A 74 -15.32 -5.21 -19.04
N TYR A 75 -15.97 -4.76 -20.11
CA TYR A 75 -17.35 -4.33 -20.10
C TYR A 75 -18.28 -5.54 -20.23
N GLY A 76 -18.86 -5.96 -19.10
CA GLY A 76 -19.88 -7.00 -19.06
C GLY A 76 -21.30 -6.41 -19.08
N SER A 77 -22.29 -7.25 -19.40
CA SER A 77 -23.71 -6.85 -19.40
C SER A 77 -24.26 -6.50 -18.01
N ARG A 78 -23.64 -7.02 -16.94
CA ARG A 78 -24.10 -6.83 -15.55
C ARG A 78 -23.25 -5.83 -14.76
N ALA A 79 -21.95 -5.78 -15.02
CA ALA A 79 -21.01 -4.93 -14.31
C ALA A 79 -19.68 -4.83 -15.07
N GLU A 80 -18.99 -3.71 -14.90
CA GLU A 80 -17.58 -3.56 -15.26
C GLU A 80 -16.70 -4.44 -14.36
N ARG A 81 -15.68 -5.04 -14.97
CA ARG A 81 -14.66 -5.83 -14.27
C ARG A 81 -13.27 -5.30 -14.59
N TYR A 82 -12.42 -5.24 -13.57
CA TYR A 82 -11.10 -4.59 -13.66
C TYR A 82 -9.97 -5.61 -13.60
N HIS A 83 -9.06 -5.51 -14.57
CA HIS A 83 -7.83 -6.28 -14.68
C HIS A 83 -6.62 -5.39 -14.37
N GLN A 84 -5.58 -5.93 -13.75
CA GLN A 84 -4.31 -5.25 -13.54
C GLN A 84 -3.37 -5.55 -14.70
N LYS A 85 -2.67 -4.52 -15.17
CA LYS A 85 -1.61 -4.62 -16.19
C LYS A 85 -0.22 -4.32 -15.64
N LEU A 86 -0.11 -3.92 -14.37
CA LEU A 86 1.15 -3.55 -13.74
C LEU A 86 2.20 -4.67 -13.84
N SER A 87 1.82 -5.94 -13.61
CA SER A 87 2.79 -7.05 -13.69
C SER A 87 3.39 -7.19 -15.08
N ARG A 88 2.59 -6.97 -16.14
CA ARG A 88 3.07 -6.98 -17.52
C ARG A 88 3.93 -5.75 -17.83
N VAL A 89 3.52 -4.57 -17.37
CA VAL A 89 4.26 -3.30 -17.58
C VAL A 89 5.66 -3.39 -16.95
N LEU A 90 5.76 -4.00 -15.77
CA LEU A 90 7.02 -4.16 -15.03
C LEU A 90 7.78 -5.45 -15.37
N GLY A 91 7.26 -6.30 -16.25
CA GLY A 91 7.90 -7.57 -16.63
C GLY A 91 8.08 -8.53 -15.45
N LEU A 92 7.08 -8.63 -14.57
CA LEU A 92 7.12 -9.45 -13.36
C LEU A 92 6.69 -10.89 -13.67
N ASP A 93 7.47 -11.84 -13.17
CA ASP A 93 7.00 -13.22 -12.99
C ASP A 93 6.14 -13.33 -11.72
N LYS A 94 5.56 -14.51 -11.48
CA LYS A 94 4.67 -14.76 -10.33
C LYS A 94 5.36 -14.49 -8.99
N ARG A 95 6.64 -14.85 -8.84
CA ARG A 95 7.40 -14.68 -7.59
C ARG A 95 7.63 -13.20 -7.29
N LYS A 96 8.08 -12.43 -8.29
CA LYS A 96 8.27 -10.98 -8.19
C LYS A 96 6.94 -10.25 -7.97
N GLN A 97 5.87 -10.69 -8.65
CA GLN A 97 4.51 -10.18 -8.45
C GLN A 97 4.06 -10.39 -7.00
N ALA A 98 4.28 -11.57 -6.43
CA ALA A 98 3.90 -11.87 -5.04
C ALA A 98 4.62 -10.95 -4.03
N ILE A 99 5.94 -10.81 -4.16
CA ILE A 99 6.75 -9.93 -3.29
C ILE A 99 6.23 -8.49 -3.35
N LEU A 100 6.08 -7.95 -4.55
CA LEU A 100 5.66 -6.58 -4.75
C LEU A 100 4.23 -6.34 -4.24
N THR A 101 3.34 -7.31 -4.45
CA THR A 101 1.95 -7.24 -3.94
C THR A 101 1.92 -7.09 -2.42
N ILE A 102 2.71 -7.88 -1.71
CA ILE A 102 2.73 -7.81 -0.24
C ILE A 102 3.26 -6.45 0.22
N MET A 103 4.31 -5.92 -0.41
CA MET A 103 4.83 -4.59 -0.07
C MET A 103 3.80 -3.48 -0.35
N LEU A 104 3.07 -3.54 -1.47
CA LEU A 104 2.02 -2.57 -1.80
C LEU A 104 0.88 -2.58 -0.76
N LEU A 105 0.57 -3.76 -0.21
CA LEU A 105 -0.55 -3.94 0.71
C LEU A 105 -0.17 -3.73 2.17
N ARG A 106 1.11 -3.93 2.53
CA ARG A 106 1.56 -3.98 3.92
C ARG A 106 2.83 -3.17 4.22
N GLY A 107 3.34 -2.40 3.27
CA GLY A 107 4.55 -1.59 3.47
C GLY A 107 5.82 -2.42 3.67
N PRO A 108 6.81 -1.92 4.44
CA PRO A 108 8.11 -2.58 4.59
C PRO A 108 8.08 -3.93 5.32
N GLN A 109 8.61 -4.97 4.69
CA GLN A 109 8.57 -6.35 5.18
C GLN A 109 9.97 -6.97 5.30
N THR A 110 10.15 -7.90 6.24
CA THR A 110 11.36 -8.74 6.28
C THR A 110 11.30 -9.86 5.22
N ALA A 111 12.44 -10.49 4.90
CA ALA A 111 12.46 -11.66 4.01
C ALA A 111 11.59 -12.82 4.55
N GLY A 112 11.62 -13.06 5.87
CA GLY A 112 10.79 -14.07 6.52
C GLY A 112 9.29 -13.76 6.48
N ASP A 113 8.91 -12.49 6.65
CA ASP A 113 7.53 -12.05 6.49
C ASP A 113 7.04 -12.28 5.05
N LEU A 114 7.84 -11.87 4.06
CA LEU A 114 7.53 -12.04 2.65
C LEU A 114 7.33 -13.51 2.32
N LEU A 115 8.24 -14.38 2.76
CA LEU A 115 8.16 -15.82 2.53
C LEU A 115 6.88 -16.43 3.12
N THR A 116 6.52 -16.04 4.35
CA THR A 116 5.33 -16.55 5.02
C THR A 116 4.04 -16.03 4.37
N ARG A 117 4.01 -14.76 3.97
CA ARG A 117 2.81 -14.10 3.44
C ARG A 117 2.57 -14.39 1.96
N SER A 118 3.60 -14.81 1.22
CA SER A 118 3.51 -15.11 -0.22
C SER A 118 3.12 -16.55 -0.56
N GLN A 119 3.01 -17.45 0.44
CA GLN A 119 2.81 -18.90 0.23
C GLN A 119 1.60 -19.24 -0.66
N ARG A 120 0.51 -18.46 -0.59
CA ARG A 120 -0.69 -18.68 -1.43
C ARG A 120 -0.60 -18.02 -2.80
N MET A 121 0.46 -17.25 -3.08
CA MET A 121 0.62 -16.43 -4.27
C MET A 121 1.65 -17.02 -5.23
N ALA A 122 2.77 -17.51 -4.69
CA ALA A 122 3.86 -18.11 -5.45
C ALA A 122 4.69 -19.06 -4.56
N GLU A 123 5.35 -20.03 -5.19
CA GLU A 123 6.26 -20.96 -4.54
C GLU A 123 7.68 -20.36 -4.44
N PHE A 124 8.36 -20.66 -3.33
CA PHE A 124 9.73 -20.26 -3.02
C PHE A 124 10.43 -21.45 -2.37
N ASP A 125 11.71 -21.64 -2.69
CA ASP A 125 12.50 -22.80 -2.22
C ASP A 125 13.02 -22.65 -0.79
N GLY A 126 12.70 -21.52 -0.15
CA GLY A 126 13.05 -21.22 1.24
C GLY A 126 13.45 -19.76 1.41
N ILE A 127 13.96 -19.44 2.61
CA ILE A 127 14.38 -18.08 2.94
C ILE A 127 15.59 -17.62 2.12
N ALA A 128 16.55 -18.51 1.86
CA ALA A 128 17.73 -18.17 1.06
C ALA A 128 17.37 -17.78 -0.39
N ASP A 129 16.47 -18.53 -1.02
CA ASP A 129 15.95 -18.23 -2.36
C ASP A 129 15.15 -16.91 -2.39
N MET A 130 14.41 -16.59 -1.31
CA MET A 130 13.77 -15.29 -1.16
C MET A 130 14.79 -14.15 -1.04
N GLU A 131 15.82 -14.30 -0.21
CA GLU A 131 16.86 -13.30 0.00
C GLU A 131 17.67 -13.03 -1.27
N GLU A 132 18.04 -14.08 -2.02
CA GLU A 132 18.74 -13.95 -3.30
C GLU A 132 17.90 -13.20 -4.34
N LEU A 133 16.59 -13.50 -4.41
CA LEU A 133 15.68 -12.78 -5.30
C LEU A 133 15.53 -11.30 -4.89
N LEU A 134 15.45 -11.00 -3.59
CA LEU A 134 15.37 -9.63 -3.08
C LEU A 134 16.64 -8.84 -3.37
N GLU A 135 17.82 -9.45 -3.18
CA GLU A 135 19.10 -8.84 -3.52
C GLU A 135 19.20 -8.56 -5.02
N THR A 136 18.81 -9.52 -5.87
CA THR A 136 18.76 -9.34 -7.31
C THR A 136 17.84 -8.19 -7.72
N LEU A 137 16.68 -8.03 -7.05
CA LEU A 137 15.74 -6.95 -7.33
C LEU A 137 16.25 -5.58 -6.87
N CYS A 138 17.03 -5.52 -5.77
CA CYS A 138 17.66 -4.29 -5.30
C CYS A 138 18.84 -3.84 -6.19
N ASN A 139 19.57 -4.79 -6.79
CA ASN A 139 20.77 -4.53 -7.58
C ASN A 139 20.50 -4.24 -9.07
N LYS A 140 19.23 -4.13 -9.49
CA LYS A 140 18.89 -3.73 -10.85
C LYS A 140 19.28 -2.29 -11.13
N SER A 141 19.60 -1.98 -12.40
CA SER A 141 19.86 -0.61 -12.86
C SER A 141 18.67 0.33 -12.62
N GLN A 142 17.45 -0.22 -12.67
CA GLN A 142 16.21 0.45 -12.23
C GLN A 142 15.57 -0.42 -11.15
N PRO A 143 15.91 -0.20 -9.87
CA PRO A 143 15.40 -1.02 -8.78
C PRO A 143 13.94 -0.67 -8.48
N MET A 144 13.08 -1.68 -8.35
CA MET A 144 11.66 -1.52 -7.96
C MET A 144 11.45 -1.58 -6.45
N ILE A 145 12.45 -2.08 -5.74
CA ILE A 145 12.45 -2.23 -4.28
C ILE A 145 13.79 -1.74 -3.76
N MET A 146 13.83 -1.39 -2.48
CA MET A 146 15.06 -1.10 -1.77
C MET A 146 15.14 -1.86 -0.44
N ARG A 147 16.38 -2.14 -0.02
CA ARG A 147 16.68 -2.65 1.31
C ARG A 147 16.78 -1.49 2.31
N ILE A 148 16.07 -1.62 3.40
CA ILE A 148 16.09 -0.74 4.57
C ILE A 148 16.89 -1.48 5.65
N ALA A 149 18.08 -0.96 5.96
CA ALA A 149 18.94 -1.54 6.98
C ALA A 149 18.23 -1.57 8.33
N LYS A 150 18.39 -2.68 9.05
CA LYS A 150 17.86 -2.85 10.39
C LYS A 150 18.36 -1.76 11.34
N ARG A 151 17.45 -1.27 12.19
CA ARG A 151 17.80 -0.36 13.30
C ARG A 151 18.26 -1.16 14.52
N ALA A 152 18.91 -0.47 15.47
CA ALA A 152 19.26 -1.06 16.76
C ALA A 152 18.01 -1.69 17.42
N GLY A 153 18.11 -2.96 17.82
CA GLY A 153 16.97 -3.73 18.36
C GLY A 153 16.17 -4.54 17.33
N GLN A 154 16.39 -4.34 16.03
CA GLN A 154 15.82 -5.19 14.98
C GLN A 154 16.79 -6.31 14.59
N ARG A 155 16.25 -7.50 14.33
CA ARG A 155 17.05 -8.68 13.97
C ARG A 155 17.42 -8.71 12.49
N ASP A 156 16.47 -8.32 11.64
CA ASP A 156 16.50 -8.52 10.20
C ASP A 156 16.24 -7.22 9.43
N ASP A 157 16.82 -7.12 8.23
CA ASP A 157 16.57 -6.02 7.30
C ASP A 157 15.15 -6.07 6.74
N ARG A 158 14.64 -4.90 6.33
CA ARG A 158 13.34 -4.79 5.68
C ARG A 158 13.49 -4.38 4.23
N TYR A 159 12.46 -4.65 3.44
CA TYR A 159 12.40 -4.34 2.02
C TYR A 159 11.09 -3.63 1.72
N MET A 160 11.16 -2.61 0.85
CA MET A 160 9.99 -1.80 0.48
C MET A 160 10.05 -1.41 -0.99
N HIS A 161 8.89 -1.29 -1.61
CA HIS A 161 8.78 -0.88 -3.01
C HIS A 161 9.05 0.62 -3.20
N LEU A 162 9.43 1.01 -4.41
CA LEU A 162 9.70 2.40 -4.81
C LEU A 162 8.60 3.01 -5.69
N LEU A 163 7.49 2.28 -5.90
CA LEU A 163 6.40 2.70 -6.80
C LEU A 163 5.55 3.89 -6.31
N CYS A 164 5.71 4.32 -5.05
CA CYS A 164 5.05 5.50 -4.49
C CYS A 164 6.03 6.67 -4.26
N GLY A 165 7.19 6.63 -4.92
CA GLY A 165 8.27 7.60 -4.72
C GLY A 165 9.31 7.14 -3.70
N GLU A 166 10.23 8.06 -3.39
CA GLU A 166 11.32 7.82 -2.44
C GLU A 166 10.78 7.66 -1.02
N ILE A 167 11.35 6.71 -0.29
CA ILE A 167 10.93 6.39 1.07
C ILE A 167 11.65 7.33 2.02
N ASP A 168 10.89 8.16 2.73
CA ASP A 168 11.41 8.85 3.89
C ASP A 168 11.63 7.85 5.03
N LEU A 169 12.90 7.45 5.21
CA LEU A 169 13.27 6.51 6.27
C LEU A 169 12.93 7.07 7.67
N SER A 170 12.82 8.40 7.84
CA SER A 170 12.52 9.02 9.13
C SER A 170 11.06 8.85 9.56
N SER A 171 10.14 8.64 8.60
CA SER A 171 8.69 8.49 8.86
C SER A 171 8.24 7.04 9.06
N LEU A 172 9.14 6.06 8.95
CA LEU A 172 8.79 4.65 9.14
C LEU A 172 8.37 4.39 10.60
N PRO A 173 7.16 3.84 10.85
CA PRO A 173 6.69 3.59 12.20
C PRO A 173 7.65 2.66 12.94
N GLU A 174 8.01 3.03 14.18
CA GLU A 174 8.80 2.17 15.04
C GLU A 174 8.03 0.87 15.31
N PRO A 175 8.66 -0.31 15.17
CA PRO A 175 7.96 -1.56 15.37
C PRO A 175 7.56 -1.68 16.84
N SER A 176 6.26 -1.74 17.08
CA SER A 176 5.69 -2.11 18.37
C SER A 176 6.04 -3.57 18.66
N ALA A 177 6.89 -3.80 19.66
CA ALA A 177 7.05 -5.13 20.23
C ALA A 177 5.71 -5.53 20.88
N SER A 178 5.11 -6.60 20.37
CA SER A 178 4.03 -7.37 21.01
C SER A 178 2.71 -6.62 21.31
N ALA A 179 1.71 -6.93 20.49
CA ALA A 179 0.30 -6.63 20.72
C ALA A 179 -0.22 -7.36 21.97
N ALA A 180 -0.17 -6.68 23.14
CA ALA A 180 -1.01 -6.99 24.30
C ALA A 180 -1.23 -5.82 25.28
N GLY A 181 -0.48 -4.71 25.17
CA GLY A 181 -0.62 -3.56 26.10
C GLY A 181 -0.63 -2.16 25.46
N SER A 182 -0.59 -2.05 24.13
CA SER A 182 -0.27 -0.78 23.42
C SER A 182 -1.47 0.11 23.07
N ALA A 183 -2.72 -0.41 23.15
CA ALA A 183 -3.90 0.36 22.73
C ALA A 183 -4.13 1.64 23.58
N THR A 184 -3.74 1.64 24.85
CA THR A 184 -3.94 2.80 25.73
C THR A 184 -2.84 3.86 25.57
N ALA A 185 -1.60 3.44 25.35
CA ALA A 185 -0.47 4.35 25.16
C ALA A 185 -0.49 5.05 23.80
N SER A 186 -0.84 4.32 22.74
CA SER A 186 -0.98 4.86 21.37
C SER A 186 -2.13 5.88 21.27
N ASN A 187 -3.26 5.64 21.93
CA ASN A 187 -4.34 6.63 22.02
C ASN A 187 -3.91 7.89 22.77
N ALA A 188 -3.20 7.76 23.90
CA ALA A 188 -2.74 8.92 24.65
C ALA A 188 -1.75 9.80 23.86
N GLU A 189 -0.90 9.17 23.06
CA GLU A 189 0.06 9.87 22.20
C GLU A 189 -0.60 10.51 20.97
N LEU A 190 -1.60 9.84 20.39
CA LEU A 190 -2.44 10.40 19.33
C LEU A 190 -3.27 11.60 19.83
N VAL A 191 -3.87 11.52 21.01
CA VAL A 191 -4.62 12.63 21.63
C VAL A 191 -3.71 13.85 21.83
N LYS A 192 -2.50 13.65 22.36
CA LYS A 192 -1.53 14.74 22.49
C LYS A 192 -1.14 15.38 21.16
N ARG A 193 -0.99 14.57 20.09
CA ARG A 193 -0.70 15.08 18.75
C ARG A 193 -1.87 15.89 18.18
N VAL A 194 -3.10 15.42 18.37
CA VAL A 194 -4.31 16.14 17.96
C VAL A 194 -4.39 17.49 18.68
N GLU A 195 -4.22 17.54 20.00
CA GLU A 195 -4.25 18.81 20.75
C GLU A 195 -3.17 19.81 20.29
N VAL A 196 -1.98 19.33 19.95
CA VAL A 196 -0.89 20.18 19.43
C VAL A 196 -1.22 20.70 18.03
N LEU A 197 -1.84 19.86 17.19
CA LEU A 197 -2.25 20.25 15.84
C LEU A 197 -3.42 21.23 15.87
N GLU A 198 -4.41 21.03 16.73
CA GLU A 198 -5.53 21.96 16.94
C GLU A 198 -5.03 23.33 17.41
N ARG A 199 -4.08 23.38 18.34
CA ARG A 199 -3.47 24.64 18.77
C ARG A 199 -2.72 25.35 17.63
N LYS A 200 -1.99 24.60 16.81
CA LYS A 200 -1.31 25.16 15.63
C LYS A 200 -2.30 25.65 14.59
N LEU A 201 -3.38 24.91 14.36
CA LEU A 201 -4.44 25.28 13.43
C LEU A 201 -5.15 26.55 13.90
N ALA A 202 -5.49 26.66 15.19
CA ALA A 202 -6.05 27.88 15.77
C ALA A 202 -5.11 29.09 15.60
N LEU A 203 -3.79 28.91 15.77
CA LEU A 203 -2.82 29.98 15.57
C LEU A 203 -2.72 30.40 14.10
N VAL A 204 -2.71 29.44 13.17
CA VAL A 204 -2.66 29.72 11.73
C VAL A 204 -3.96 30.35 11.24
N MET A 205 -5.13 29.90 11.72
CA MET A 205 -6.42 30.51 11.39
C MET A 205 -6.51 31.95 11.92
N ALA A 206 -6.02 32.21 13.14
CA ALA A 206 -5.93 33.56 13.69
C ALA A 206 -4.95 34.46 12.91
N GLN A 207 -3.87 33.91 12.35
CA GLN A 207 -2.96 34.67 11.47
C GLN A 207 -3.54 34.95 10.08
N LEU A 208 -4.51 34.16 9.64
CA LEU A 208 -5.15 34.27 8.32
C LEU A 208 -6.47 35.05 8.36
N ASP A 209 -6.87 35.59 9.53
CA ASP A 209 -8.16 36.27 9.76
C ASP A 209 -9.38 35.48 9.25
N LEU A 210 -9.23 34.15 9.18
CA LEU A 210 -10.33 33.23 8.89
C LEU A 210 -11.13 33.06 10.18
N GLN A 211 -12.06 33.98 10.43
CA GLN A 211 -13.15 33.71 11.33
C GLN A 211 -13.99 32.60 10.70
N GLU A 212 -14.25 31.52 11.44
CA GLU A 212 -15.35 30.63 11.10
C GLU A 212 -16.60 31.50 11.07
N ASP A 213 -17.09 31.82 9.87
CA ASP A 213 -18.41 32.41 9.65
C ASP A 213 -19.43 31.37 10.14
N SER A 214 -19.67 31.34 11.45
CA SER A 214 -20.90 30.83 12.01
C SER A 214 -22.00 31.83 11.65
N SER A 215 -22.39 31.81 10.38
CA SER A 215 -23.74 32.23 10.00
C SER A 215 -24.68 31.14 10.49
N GLU A 216 -25.04 31.25 11.77
CA GLU A 216 -26.29 30.71 12.29
C GLU A 216 -27.41 31.36 11.47
N GLU A 217 -27.95 30.63 10.49
CA GLU A 217 -29.26 30.95 9.91
C GLU A 217 -30.33 30.49 10.90
N GLU A 218 -31.12 31.46 11.38
CA GLU A 218 -32.40 31.29 12.09
C GLU A 218 -33.45 30.54 11.25
#